data_AF-A0A9N7B0B0-F1
#
_entry.id   AF-A0A9N7B0B0-F1
#
_cell.length_a   1.000
_cell.length_b   1.000
_cell.length_c   1.000
_cell.angle_alpha   90.00
_cell.angle_beta   90.00
_cell.angle_gamma   90.00
#
_symmetry.space_group_name_H-M   'P 1'
#
loop_
_entity.id
_entity.type
_entity.pdbx_description
1 polymer ?
#
loop_
_entity_poly.entity_id
_entity_poly.type
_entity_poly.pdbx_seq_one_letter_code
_entity_poly.pdbx_strand_id
1 'polypeptide(L)'
;MKKDIRILNIFLYIPLFYSCFLNPPKSSKINKIKNPSFDFKKIEKENITKYNKDTIKESNKNICLSLEEPEPNKIKEGEVFEPLAFGYVTWAKSGDLMALKNKNNILIEDLRELKYSYIFSPIQFKTYSWFSFNYGINDNNYKIFGQEVPIAKIIAFESTEEFEKKYEIKSLKLNYEESNIDFEQNRTGFPKINLKETSKELQYIFSYNFGVFDNSLADYFQFFYKKHKCSYMPAYLTIKDKQTNKDIIYEIILNLKTFNNTIKLIFDKYPNLSKDKLKLFIDK
;
A
#
# COMPACT_ATOMS: atom_id res chain seq x y z
N MET A 1 -35.44 -45.71 -30.89
CA MET A 1 -34.90 -45.88 -29.52
C MET A 1 -34.12 -44.60 -29.18
N LYS A 2 -34.54 -43.84 -28.15
CA LYS A 2 -33.91 -43.73 -26.81
C LYS A 2 -32.43 -43.27 -26.91
N LYS A 3 -32.12 -41.99 -26.58
CA LYS A 3 -31.85 -41.44 -25.22
C LYS A 3 -30.56 -42.05 -24.61
N ASP A 4 -29.60 -41.29 -24.09
CA ASP A 4 -29.73 -40.16 -23.16
C ASP A 4 -28.79 -38.96 -23.44
N ILE A 5 -29.26 -37.76 -23.07
CA ILE A 5 -28.42 -36.64 -22.63
C ILE A 5 -28.14 -36.85 -21.14
N ARG A 6 -26.89 -36.73 -20.68
CA ARG A 6 -26.59 -36.58 -19.24
C ARG A 6 -25.61 -35.45 -18.98
N ILE A 7 -26.20 -34.33 -18.57
CA ILE A 7 -25.57 -33.34 -17.70
C ILE A 7 -25.14 -34.04 -16.41
N LEU A 8 -23.92 -33.80 -15.95
CA LEU A 8 -23.55 -34.02 -14.54
C LEU A 8 -22.83 -32.79 -13.98
N ASN A 9 -23.63 -31.80 -13.62
CA ASN A 9 -23.32 -30.93 -12.47
C ASN A 9 -23.35 -31.77 -11.18
N ILE A 10 -22.80 -31.21 -10.09
CA ILE A 10 -22.62 -31.72 -8.70
C ILE A 10 -21.12 -31.94 -8.44
N PHE A 11 -20.35 -30.92 -8.03
CA PHE A 11 -20.23 -30.36 -6.67
C PHE A 11 -20.00 -31.41 -5.56
N LEU A 12 -18.93 -31.25 -4.76
CA LEU A 12 -19.02 -30.90 -3.32
C LEU A 12 -17.62 -30.84 -2.65
N TYR A 13 -17.31 -29.68 -2.04
CA TYR A 13 -16.41 -29.43 -0.88
C TYR A 13 -14.94 -29.93 -0.87
N ILE A 14 -14.01 -28.98 -1.03
CA ILE A 14 -13.08 -28.63 0.06
C ILE A 14 -13.06 -27.10 0.23
N PRO A 15 -13.60 -26.55 1.33
CA PRO A 15 -13.45 -25.13 1.67
C PRO A 15 -12.13 -24.91 2.43
N LEU A 16 -11.02 -24.67 1.73
CA LEU A 16 -9.76 -24.23 2.34
C LEU A 16 -9.68 -22.69 2.39
N PHE A 17 -10.58 -22.10 3.17
CA PHE A 17 -10.53 -20.69 3.56
C PHE A 17 -10.39 -20.59 5.09
N TYR A 18 -9.42 -19.77 5.53
CA TYR A 18 -9.14 -19.41 6.94
C TYR A 18 -8.62 -20.58 7.80
N SER A 19 -7.54 -20.49 8.59
CA SER A 19 -6.85 -19.35 9.17
C SER A 19 -5.59 -19.82 9.90
N CYS A 20 -4.48 -19.07 9.81
CA CYS A 20 -3.41 -19.15 10.81
C CYS A 20 -3.81 -18.39 12.10
N PHE A 21 -4.91 -18.82 12.73
CA PHE A 21 -5.30 -18.42 14.08
C PHE A 21 -5.25 -19.65 14.98
N LEU A 22 -4.11 -19.84 15.64
CA LEU A 22 -3.93 -20.81 16.71
C LEU A 22 -3.30 -20.11 17.92
N ASN A 23 -4.13 -19.40 18.69
CA ASN A 23 -3.79 -19.01 20.06
C ASN A 23 -4.38 -20.06 21.03
N PRO A 24 -3.57 -20.74 21.86
CA PRO A 24 -4.05 -21.44 23.04
C PRO A 24 -4.29 -20.45 24.21
N PRO A 25 -5.13 -20.78 25.22
CA PRO A 25 -5.72 -19.78 26.12
C PRO A 25 -5.16 -19.77 27.58
N LYS A 26 -5.60 -18.75 28.35
CA LYS A 26 -5.48 -18.56 29.83
C LYS A 26 -4.10 -18.03 30.29
N SER A 27 -3.94 -17.14 31.30
CA SER A 27 -4.83 -16.49 32.29
C SER A 27 -4.19 -15.13 32.76
N SER A 28 -4.65 -14.33 33.75
CA SER A 28 -5.69 -14.48 34.80
C SER A 28 -6.39 -13.16 35.25
N LYS A 29 -5.75 -12.33 36.10
CA LYS A 29 -6.25 -11.09 36.75
C LYS A 29 -5.07 -10.18 37.15
N ILE A 30 -5.24 -8.85 37.21
CA ILE A 30 -5.05 -8.01 38.42
C ILE A 30 -5.31 -6.50 38.17
N ASN A 31 -6.24 -5.98 38.99
CA ASN A 31 -6.43 -4.65 39.59
C ASN A 31 -6.48 -3.30 38.82
N LYS A 32 -7.44 -2.49 39.29
CA LYS A 32 -7.68 -1.06 39.01
C LYS A 32 -6.55 -0.16 39.53
N ILE A 33 -6.25 0.92 38.82
CA ILE A 33 -5.70 2.17 39.37
C ILE A 33 -6.52 3.36 38.82
N LYS A 34 -6.66 4.44 39.60
CA LYS A 34 -7.52 5.61 39.34
C LYS A 34 -6.85 6.65 38.42
N ASN A 35 -7.68 7.45 37.72
CA ASN A 35 -7.31 8.66 36.98
C ASN A 35 -6.51 9.68 37.83
N PRO A 36 -5.78 10.58 37.15
CA PRO A 36 -6.25 11.97 37.15
C PRO A 36 -6.42 12.60 35.74
N SER A 37 -7.29 13.61 35.72
CA SER A 37 -7.76 14.43 34.60
C SER A 37 -6.69 14.98 33.64
N PHE A 38 -7.02 15.02 32.34
CA PHE A 38 -6.47 16.00 31.39
C PHE A 38 -7.62 16.66 30.60
N ASP A 39 -7.78 17.96 30.81
CA ASP A 39 -8.77 18.79 30.10
C ASP A 39 -8.27 19.10 28.68
N PHE A 40 -8.97 18.58 27.67
CA PHE A 40 -8.87 19.08 26.30
C PHE A 40 -10.15 19.82 25.95
N LYS A 41 -10.04 21.15 25.79
CA LYS A 41 -11.14 22.00 25.33
C LYS A 41 -11.72 21.46 24.03
N LYS A 42 -12.96 20.99 24.12
CA LYS A 42 -13.81 20.63 22.99
C LYS A 42 -14.08 21.91 22.17
N ILE A 43 -13.44 22.04 21.00
CA ILE A 43 -13.84 23.07 20.03
C ILE A 43 -15.22 22.67 19.52
N GLU A 44 -16.21 23.52 19.78
CA GLU A 44 -17.59 23.25 19.37
C GLU A 44 -17.77 23.38 17.86
N LYS A 45 -18.66 22.55 17.32
CA LYS A 45 -19.06 22.61 15.92
C LYS A 45 -19.97 23.83 15.71
N GLU A 46 -19.40 24.99 15.42
CA GLU A 46 -20.14 26.05 14.72
C GLU A 46 -19.18 27.02 14.02
N ASN A 47 -19.65 27.62 12.90
CA ASN A 47 -18.89 28.47 11.96
C ASN A 47 -17.93 27.75 10.99
N ILE A 48 -18.47 26.89 10.13
CA ILE A 48 -17.91 26.67 8.78
C ILE A 48 -18.24 27.89 7.90
N THR A 49 -17.62 29.04 8.20
CA THR A 49 -17.75 30.25 7.39
C THR A 49 -16.58 30.37 6.41
N LYS A 50 -16.83 29.97 5.17
CA LYS A 50 -16.23 30.51 3.94
C LYS A 50 -14.70 30.75 4.01
N TYR A 51 -13.92 29.68 4.12
CA TYR A 51 -12.45 29.75 4.09
C TYR A 51 -11.95 30.38 2.79
N ASN A 52 -11.04 31.36 2.93
CA ASN A 52 -10.56 32.19 1.83
C ASN A 52 -9.67 31.40 0.86
N LYS A 53 -9.87 31.62 -0.44
CA LYS A 53 -9.16 30.89 -1.51
C LYS A 53 -7.66 31.23 -1.59
N ASP A 54 -7.26 32.36 -1.03
CA ASP A 54 -5.89 32.86 -1.12
C ASP A 54 -4.93 32.23 -0.09
N THR A 55 -5.41 31.86 1.10
CA THR A 55 -4.59 31.17 2.13
C THR A 55 -4.06 29.82 1.62
N ILE A 56 -4.78 29.17 0.69
CA ILE A 56 -4.41 27.89 0.06
C ILE A 56 -3.18 28.04 -0.86
N LYS A 57 -3.03 29.20 -1.53
CA LYS A 57 -1.86 29.44 -2.39
C LYS A 57 -0.56 29.55 -1.59
N GLU A 58 -0.63 30.14 -0.41
CA GLU A 58 0.55 30.33 0.45
C GLU A 58 0.92 29.05 1.20
N SER A 59 -0.05 28.27 1.70
CA SER A 59 0.24 26.96 2.32
C SER A 59 0.93 26.00 1.35
N ASN A 60 0.52 25.98 0.08
CA ASN A 60 1.10 25.11 -0.94
C ASN A 60 2.56 25.46 -1.29
N LYS A 61 3.00 26.70 -1.03
CA LYS A 61 4.37 27.14 -1.31
C LYS A 61 5.40 26.52 -0.36
N ASN A 62 5.01 26.17 0.86
CA ASN A 62 5.91 25.59 1.87
C ASN A 62 6.03 24.06 1.77
N ILE A 63 5.03 23.36 1.20
CA ILE A 63 5.02 21.88 1.07
C ILE A 63 6.13 21.39 0.13
N CYS A 64 6.51 22.21 -0.85
CA CYS A 64 7.46 21.86 -1.90
C CYS A 64 8.87 22.39 -1.64
N LEU A 65 9.15 22.90 -0.43
CA LEU A 65 10.50 23.27 -0.02
C LEU A 65 11.40 22.03 -0.10
N SER A 66 12.48 22.16 -0.85
CA SER A 66 13.35 21.05 -1.22
C SER A 66 14.05 20.46 -0.01
N LEU A 67 13.61 19.28 0.39
CA LEU A 67 14.30 18.45 1.37
C LEU A 67 14.89 17.26 0.62
N GLU A 68 16.21 17.15 0.67
CA GLU A 68 16.94 16.03 0.10
C GLU A 68 16.70 14.79 0.97
N GLU A 69 15.59 14.09 0.72
CA GLU A 69 15.51 12.70 1.13
C GLU A 69 16.44 11.86 0.26
N PRO A 70 17.21 10.92 0.85
CA PRO A 70 18.16 10.10 0.11
C PRO A 70 17.43 9.33 -0.97
N GLU A 71 17.93 9.40 -2.20
CA GLU A 71 17.39 8.59 -3.29
C GLU A 71 17.57 7.11 -2.95
N PRO A 72 16.54 6.25 -3.17
CA PRO A 72 16.73 4.82 -3.02
C PRO A 72 17.82 4.40 -3.99
N ASN A 73 18.91 3.83 -3.46
CA ASN A 73 20.05 3.33 -4.23
C ASN A 73 19.94 1.82 -4.55
N LYS A 74 18.88 1.18 -4.06
CA LYS A 74 18.62 -0.26 -4.16
C LYS A 74 17.11 -0.53 -4.10
N ILE A 75 16.72 -1.67 -4.66
CA ILE A 75 15.42 -2.29 -4.42
C ILE A 75 15.60 -3.52 -3.53
N LYS A 76 14.58 -3.81 -2.71
CA LYS A 76 14.41 -5.09 -2.03
C LYS A 76 13.48 -5.95 -2.86
N GLU A 77 13.68 -7.26 -2.82
CA GLU A 77 12.88 -8.22 -3.59
C GLU A 77 12.54 -9.44 -2.74
N GLY A 78 11.54 -10.17 -3.19
CA GLY A 78 11.22 -11.48 -2.67
C GLY A 78 10.20 -12.20 -3.55
N GLU A 79 9.88 -13.41 -3.14
CA GLU A 79 8.95 -14.29 -3.84
C GLU A 79 7.75 -14.61 -2.92
N VAL A 80 6.57 -14.80 -3.50
CA VAL A 80 5.41 -15.36 -2.82
C VAL A 80 4.79 -16.44 -3.70
N PHE A 81 4.36 -17.55 -3.09
CA PHE A 81 3.70 -18.62 -3.82
C PHE A 81 2.31 -18.16 -4.28
N GLU A 82 2.05 -18.28 -5.58
CA GLU A 82 0.80 -17.88 -6.23
C GLU A 82 0.23 -19.10 -6.97
N PRO A 83 -0.80 -19.77 -6.42
CA PRO A 83 -1.38 -20.98 -7.01
C PRO A 83 -1.80 -20.81 -8.47
N LEU A 84 -2.30 -19.63 -8.86
CA LEU A 84 -2.78 -19.38 -10.23
C LEU A 84 -1.66 -19.15 -11.24
N ALA A 85 -0.45 -18.86 -10.78
CA ALA A 85 0.76 -18.88 -11.58
C ALA A 85 1.42 -20.27 -11.63
N PHE A 86 0.85 -21.29 -10.95
CA PHE A 86 1.46 -22.61 -10.75
C PHE A 86 2.92 -22.53 -10.27
N GLY A 87 3.21 -21.61 -9.35
CA GLY A 87 4.56 -21.29 -8.96
C GLY A 87 4.64 -20.10 -8.01
N TYR A 88 5.69 -19.30 -8.15
CA TYR A 88 5.90 -18.09 -7.36
C TYR A 88 5.81 -16.84 -8.23
N VAL A 89 5.38 -15.74 -7.65
CA VAL A 89 5.54 -14.40 -8.23
C VAL A 89 6.55 -13.59 -7.43
N THR A 90 7.33 -12.77 -8.11
CA THR A 90 8.32 -11.90 -7.48
C THR A 90 7.79 -10.48 -7.31
N TRP A 91 8.13 -9.85 -6.20
CA TRP A 91 7.85 -8.43 -5.94
C TRP A 91 9.16 -7.66 -5.81
N ALA A 92 9.11 -6.38 -6.17
CA ALA A 92 10.19 -5.41 -5.94
C ALA A 92 9.67 -4.25 -5.08
N LYS A 93 10.53 -3.75 -4.19
CA LYS A 93 10.17 -2.78 -3.15
C LYS A 93 11.24 -1.70 -3.02
N SER A 94 10.82 -0.46 -2.71
CA SER A 94 11.73 0.64 -2.37
C SER A 94 12.66 0.24 -1.21
N GLY A 95 13.98 0.37 -1.40
CA GLY A 95 14.97 -0.25 -0.50
C GLY A 95 14.84 0.11 0.98
N ASP A 96 14.89 1.39 1.31
CA ASP A 96 14.80 1.86 2.71
C ASP A 96 13.37 2.33 3.04
N LEU A 97 12.95 2.09 4.29
CA LEU A 97 11.61 2.43 4.76
C LEU A 97 11.54 3.90 5.17
N MET A 98 10.55 4.63 4.68
CA MET A 98 10.40 6.06 4.90
C MET A 98 9.58 6.35 6.16
N ALA A 99 9.99 7.36 6.92
CA ALA A 99 9.23 7.82 8.09
C ALA A 99 8.04 8.69 7.68
N LEU A 100 6.94 8.60 8.43
CA LEU A 100 5.74 9.39 8.17
C LEU A 100 5.89 10.81 8.71
N LYS A 101 5.72 11.78 7.83
CA LYS A 101 5.89 13.21 8.10
C LYS A 101 4.64 13.97 7.72
N ASN A 102 4.42 15.11 8.35
CA ASN A 102 3.36 16.04 7.98
C ASN A 102 3.77 16.94 6.79
N LYS A 103 2.87 17.81 6.35
CA LYS A 103 3.09 18.77 5.24
C LYS A 103 4.24 19.77 5.43
N ASN A 104 4.75 19.93 6.64
CA ASN A 104 5.93 20.75 6.95
C ASN A 104 7.22 19.91 6.97
N ASN A 105 7.17 18.65 6.52
CA ASN A 105 8.23 17.64 6.58
C ASN A 105 8.73 17.33 8.00
N ILE A 106 7.91 17.59 9.02
CA ILE A 106 8.20 17.24 10.42
C ILE A 106 7.71 15.81 10.67
N LEU A 107 8.52 14.99 11.34
CA LEU A 107 8.17 13.63 11.78
C LEU A 107 6.90 13.67 12.66
N ILE A 108 5.97 12.75 12.40
CA ILE A 108 4.78 12.58 13.23
C ILE A 108 5.12 11.54 14.31
N GLU A 109 5.41 12.00 15.53
CA GLU A 109 5.87 11.12 16.63
C GLU A 109 4.87 10.00 16.96
N ASP A 110 3.57 10.27 16.92
CA ASP A 110 2.52 9.26 17.13
C ASP A 110 2.55 8.11 16.11
N LEU A 111 3.16 8.36 14.94
CA LEU A 111 3.35 7.42 13.84
C LEU A 111 4.81 6.95 13.71
N ARG A 112 5.68 7.21 14.68
CA ARG A 112 7.11 6.84 14.63
C ARG A 112 7.32 5.34 14.41
N GLU A 113 6.47 4.53 15.00
CA GLU A 113 6.42 3.06 14.93
C GLU A 113 5.81 2.51 13.62
N LEU A 114 5.52 3.40 12.68
CA LEU A 114 4.99 3.08 11.36
C LEU A 114 5.89 3.70 10.29
N LYS A 115 6.34 2.88 9.34
CA LYS A 115 7.08 3.34 8.15
C LYS A 115 6.30 3.02 6.89
N TYR A 116 6.60 3.70 5.78
CA TYR A 116 5.99 3.40 4.49
C TYR A 116 7.03 3.14 3.40
N SER A 117 6.55 2.52 2.32
CA SER A 117 7.36 2.04 1.20
C SER A 117 6.49 1.82 -0.03
N TYR A 118 7.11 1.64 -1.19
CA TYR A 118 6.42 1.30 -2.43
C TYR A 118 6.76 -0.12 -2.86
N ILE A 119 5.74 -0.91 -3.19
CA ILE A 119 5.86 -2.30 -3.67
C ILE A 119 5.25 -2.39 -5.07
N PHE A 120 5.92 -3.12 -5.95
CA PHE A 120 5.54 -3.41 -7.32
C PHE A 120 5.53 -4.93 -7.52
N SER A 121 4.41 -5.50 -7.96
CA SER A 121 4.22 -6.95 -8.07
C SER A 121 3.12 -7.31 -9.08
N PRO A 122 3.25 -8.36 -9.90
CA PRO A 122 4.39 -9.26 -10.02
C PRO A 122 5.41 -8.75 -11.06
N ILE A 123 6.70 -8.85 -10.76
CA ILE A 123 7.80 -8.46 -11.67
C ILE A 123 8.22 -9.64 -12.55
N GLN A 124 8.35 -10.82 -11.94
CA GLN A 124 8.61 -12.09 -12.62
C GLN A 124 7.70 -13.19 -12.08
N PHE A 125 7.56 -14.25 -12.86
CA PHE A 125 6.85 -15.47 -12.55
C PHE A 125 7.83 -16.64 -12.59
N LYS A 126 7.86 -17.45 -11.55
CA LYS A 126 8.72 -18.60 -11.38
C LYS A 126 7.87 -19.86 -11.36
N THR A 127 7.62 -20.40 -12.54
CA THR A 127 6.72 -21.54 -12.77
C THR A 127 7.50 -22.85 -12.71
N TYR A 128 6.96 -23.88 -12.09
CA TYR A 128 7.59 -25.21 -12.10
C TYR A 128 7.22 -25.98 -13.38
N SER A 129 8.22 -26.46 -14.12
CA SER A 129 8.04 -27.21 -15.37
C SER A 129 8.85 -28.50 -15.36
N TRP A 130 8.15 -29.62 -15.14
CA TRP A 130 8.58 -31.03 -15.03
C TRP A 130 9.82 -31.33 -14.14
N PHE A 131 10.97 -30.68 -14.33
CA PHE A 131 12.20 -30.85 -13.53
C PHE A 131 12.94 -29.54 -13.20
N SER A 132 12.42 -28.36 -13.57
CA SER A 132 13.10 -27.07 -13.33
C SER A 132 12.15 -25.91 -13.07
N PHE A 133 12.67 -24.82 -12.49
CA PHE A 133 11.97 -23.54 -12.41
C PHE A 133 12.29 -22.68 -13.63
N ASN A 134 11.24 -22.29 -14.36
CA ASN A 134 11.34 -21.32 -15.45
C ASN A 134 10.94 -19.94 -14.95
N TYR A 135 11.70 -18.91 -15.32
CA TYR A 135 11.42 -17.52 -14.99
C TYR A 135 10.88 -16.77 -16.21
N GLY A 136 9.63 -16.31 -16.14
CA GLY A 136 9.05 -15.36 -17.08
C GLY A 136 9.10 -13.94 -16.51
N ILE A 137 9.47 -12.94 -17.31
CA ILE A 137 9.34 -11.52 -16.94
C ILE A 137 7.91 -11.05 -17.27
N ASN A 138 7.34 -10.16 -16.47
CA ASN A 138 6.01 -9.58 -16.74
C ASN A 138 6.06 -8.50 -17.85
N ASP A 139 6.44 -8.93 -19.07
CA ASP A 139 6.43 -8.11 -20.28
C ASP A 139 5.01 -7.99 -20.88
N ASN A 140 4.87 -7.40 -22.06
CA ASN A 140 3.56 -7.30 -22.75
C ASN A 140 3.07 -8.62 -23.36
N ASN A 141 3.96 -9.62 -23.52
CA ASN A 141 3.63 -10.92 -24.10
C ASN A 141 3.20 -11.93 -23.03
N TYR A 142 3.65 -11.75 -21.79
CA TYR A 142 3.36 -12.64 -20.68
C TYR A 142 1.88 -12.61 -20.30
N LYS A 143 1.25 -13.78 -20.39
CA LYS A 143 -0.19 -13.98 -20.17
C LYS A 143 -0.44 -15.21 -19.30
N ILE A 144 -1.35 -15.07 -18.34
CA ILE A 144 -1.89 -16.20 -17.55
C ILE A 144 -3.31 -16.46 -18.07
N PHE A 145 -3.58 -17.70 -18.49
CA PHE A 145 -4.84 -18.10 -19.15
C PHE A 145 -5.27 -17.17 -20.31
N GLY A 146 -4.30 -16.64 -21.07
CA GLY A 146 -4.54 -15.72 -22.19
C GLY A 146 -4.82 -14.26 -21.78
N GLN A 147 -4.86 -13.94 -20.48
CA GLN A 147 -5.04 -12.59 -19.96
C GLN A 147 -3.70 -11.96 -19.60
N GLU A 148 -3.54 -10.67 -19.85
CA GLU A 148 -2.36 -9.90 -19.43
C GLU A 148 -2.35 -9.73 -17.91
N VAL A 149 -1.18 -9.94 -17.29
CA VAL A 149 -1.05 -9.75 -15.84
C VAL A 149 -0.63 -8.30 -15.54
N PRO A 150 -1.45 -7.51 -14.84
CA PRO A 150 -1.07 -6.16 -14.44
C PRO A 150 0.05 -6.17 -13.40
N ILE A 151 0.85 -5.10 -13.34
CA ILE A 151 1.77 -4.86 -12.21
C ILE A 151 1.07 -3.93 -11.23
N ALA A 152 0.74 -4.43 -10.04
CA ALA A 152 0.20 -3.64 -8.96
C ALA A 152 1.22 -2.59 -8.49
N LYS A 153 0.73 -1.39 -8.16
CA LYS A 153 1.48 -0.32 -7.49
C LYS A 153 0.89 -0.14 -6.11
N ILE A 154 1.67 -0.44 -5.08
CA ILE A 154 1.22 -0.55 -3.69
C ILE A 154 2.02 0.41 -2.82
N ILE A 155 1.31 1.17 -1.99
CA ILE A 155 1.83 1.92 -0.86
C ILE A 155 1.68 1.00 0.36
N ALA A 156 2.79 0.55 0.92
CA ALA A 156 2.84 -0.43 2.00
C ALA A 156 3.32 0.24 3.30
N PHE A 157 2.51 0.17 4.35
CA PHE A 157 2.82 0.71 5.68
C PHE A 157 3.22 -0.42 6.64
N GLU A 158 4.49 -0.45 7.02
CA GLU A 158 5.09 -1.47 7.88
C GLU A 158 4.95 -1.05 9.35
N SER A 159 4.28 -1.86 10.17
CA SER A 159 3.97 -1.58 11.58
C SER A 159 4.74 -2.48 12.55
N THR A 160 5.36 -1.88 13.58
CA THR A 160 5.97 -2.65 14.69
C THR A 160 4.91 -3.22 15.65
N GLU A 161 5.34 -4.09 16.57
CA GLU A 161 4.47 -4.64 17.62
C GLU A 161 3.88 -3.53 18.52
N GLU A 162 4.64 -2.47 18.79
CA GLU A 162 4.20 -1.34 19.63
C GLU A 162 3.15 -0.46 18.95
N PHE A 163 3.22 -0.29 17.62
CA PHE A 163 2.11 0.29 16.87
C PHE A 163 0.87 -0.59 17.00
N GLU A 164 1.02 -1.91 16.80
CA GLU A 164 -0.09 -2.86 16.81
C GLU A 164 -0.78 -3.04 18.16
N LYS A 165 -0.10 -2.75 19.28
CA LYS A 165 -0.75 -2.69 20.60
C LYS A 165 -1.74 -1.52 20.74
N LYS A 166 -1.52 -0.43 20.01
CA LYS A 166 -2.24 0.84 20.17
C LYS A 166 -3.21 1.15 19.03
N TYR A 167 -2.81 0.84 17.79
CA TYR A 167 -3.45 1.34 16.58
C TYR A 167 -3.72 0.23 15.55
N GLU A 168 -4.63 0.52 14.62
CA GLU A 168 -4.90 -0.27 13.41
C GLU A 168 -5.07 0.68 12.23
N ILE A 169 -4.45 0.43 11.08
CA ILE A 169 -4.69 1.27 9.90
C ILE A 169 -6.01 0.88 9.25
N LYS A 170 -6.82 1.89 8.87
CA LYS A 170 -8.14 1.70 8.26
C LYS A 170 -8.21 2.11 6.81
N SER A 171 -7.74 3.31 6.46
CA SER A 171 -7.76 3.78 5.08
C SER A 171 -6.66 4.78 4.77
N LEU A 172 -6.24 4.80 3.51
CA LEU A 172 -5.47 5.88 2.91
C LEU A 172 -6.37 6.60 1.91
N LYS A 173 -6.33 7.93 1.87
CA LYS A 173 -6.89 8.74 0.79
C LYS A 173 -5.84 9.74 0.33
N LEU A 174 -5.70 9.94 -0.96
CA LEU A 174 -4.76 10.93 -1.48
C LEU A 174 -5.43 12.31 -1.50
N ASN A 175 -4.71 13.35 -1.11
CA ASN A 175 -5.25 14.69 -0.86
C ASN A 175 -4.87 15.68 -1.98
N TYR A 176 -5.53 15.53 -3.14
CA TYR A 176 -5.42 16.46 -4.27
C TYR A 176 -6.67 16.40 -5.16
N GLU A 177 -6.96 17.53 -5.79
CA GLU A 177 -8.25 17.87 -6.41
C GLU A 177 -8.75 16.85 -7.47
N GLU A 178 -10.08 16.71 -7.54
CA GLU A 178 -10.87 16.04 -8.59
C GLU A 178 -10.71 14.51 -8.81
N SER A 179 -9.70 13.84 -8.26
CA SER A 179 -9.67 12.36 -8.29
C SER A 179 -9.25 11.72 -6.96
N ASN A 180 -10.16 10.92 -6.41
CA ASN A 180 -9.93 10.07 -5.24
C ASN A 180 -9.59 8.65 -5.74
N ILE A 181 -8.37 8.17 -5.49
CA ILE A 181 -8.03 6.77 -5.75
C ILE A 181 -8.71 5.91 -4.70
N ASP A 182 -9.67 5.10 -5.14
CA ASP A 182 -10.38 4.18 -4.28
C ASP A 182 -9.60 2.86 -4.13
N PHE A 183 -8.70 2.83 -3.15
CA PHE A 183 -7.94 1.63 -2.80
C PHE A 183 -8.84 0.49 -2.28
N GLU A 184 -10.10 0.76 -1.91
CA GLU A 184 -11.00 -0.25 -1.37
C GLU A 184 -11.66 -1.11 -2.46
N GLN A 185 -11.72 -0.64 -3.72
CA GLN A 185 -12.15 -1.44 -4.86
C GLN A 185 -11.26 -2.68 -5.09
N ASN A 186 -9.96 -2.57 -4.79
CA ASN A 186 -9.01 -3.68 -4.96
C ASN A 186 -8.98 -4.66 -3.76
N ARG A 187 -9.94 -4.54 -2.82
CA ARG A 187 -10.10 -5.42 -1.65
C ARG A 187 -10.97 -6.65 -1.92
N THR A 188 -11.77 -6.61 -2.98
CA THR A 188 -12.76 -7.65 -3.31
C THR A 188 -12.60 -8.07 -4.77
N GLY A 189 -12.98 -9.32 -5.07
CA GLY A 189 -12.77 -9.91 -6.40
C GLY A 189 -11.39 -10.55 -6.56
N PHE A 190 -10.97 -10.72 -7.82
CA PHE A 190 -9.69 -11.30 -8.19
C PHE A 190 -9.13 -10.58 -9.44
N PRO A 191 -7.86 -10.14 -9.47
CA PRO A 191 -6.88 -10.19 -8.37
C PRO A 191 -7.23 -9.25 -7.21
N LYS A 192 -6.62 -9.45 -6.04
CA LYS A 192 -6.94 -8.73 -4.79
C LYS A 192 -5.67 -8.25 -4.08
N ILE A 193 -5.73 -7.09 -3.44
CA ILE A 193 -4.71 -6.57 -2.51
C ILE A 193 -5.27 -6.62 -1.08
N ASN A 194 -4.77 -7.53 -0.25
CA ASN A 194 -5.21 -7.61 1.15
C ASN A 194 -4.82 -6.34 1.91
N LEU A 195 -5.71 -5.83 2.77
CA LEU A 195 -5.42 -4.64 3.58
C LEU A 195 -4.24 -4.88 4.54
N LYS A 196 -4.06 -6.09 5.04
CA LYS A 196 -3.07 -6.43 6.07
C LYS A 196 -2.47 -7.80 5.83
N GLU A 197 -1.14 -7.87 5.80
CA GLU A 197 -0.36 -9.09 5.58
C GLU A 197 0.84 -9.13 6.55
N THR A 198 1.47 -10.28 6.76
CA THR A 198 2.71 -10.37 7.56
C THR A 198 3.85 -9.62 6.85
N SER A 199 4.54 -8.74 7.58
CA SER A 199 5.66 -7.99 7.02
C SER A 199 6.80 -8.92 6.58
N LYS A 200 7.61 -8.44 5.62
CA LYS A 200 8.89 -9.04 5.23
C LYS A 200 10.09 -8.25 5.75
N GLU A 201 9.85 -7.17 6.49
CA GLU A 201 10.88 -6.31 7.07
C GLU A 201 11.22 -6.74 8.49
N LEU A 202 12.52 -6.79 8.80
CA LEU A 202 12.99 -7.04 10.16
C LEU A 202 12.43 -5.97 11.12
N GLN A 203 11.97 -6.39 12.29
CA GLN A 203 11.36 -5.57 13.35
C GLN A 203 9.91 -5.10 13.09
N TYR A 204 9.32 -5.42 11.94
CA TYR A 204 7.91 -5.13 11.63
C TYR A 204 7.08 -6.41 11.61
N ILE A 205 5.82 -6.33 12.07
CA ILE A 205 4.94 -7.49 12.23
C ILE A 205 3.97 -7.61 11.04
N PHE A 206 3.41 -6.48 10.61
CA PHE A 206 2.46 -6.42 9.50
C PHE A 206 2.81 -5.32 8.51
N SER A 207 2.42 -5.55 7.26
CA SER A 207 2.37 -4.56 6.20
C SER A 207 0.90 -4.27 5.89
N TYR A 208 0.52 -2.99 5.89
CA TYR A 208 -0.80 -2.54 5.45
C TYR A 208 -0.71 -1.98 4.04
N ASN A 209 -1.38 -2.63 3.09
CA ASN A 209 -1.19 -2.38 1.67
C ASN A 209 -2.34 -1.56 1.08
N PHE A 210 -2.02 -0.48 0.36
CA PHE A 210 -2.98 0.34 -0.40
C PHE A 210 -2.48 0.44 -1.84
N GLY A 211 -3.18 -0.17 -2.80
CA GLY A 211 -2.70 -0.19 -4.17
C GLY A 211 -3.76 -0.38 -5.24
N VAL A 212 -3.29 -0.32 -6.48
CA VAL A 212 -4.07 -0.42 -7.71
C VAL A 212 -3.33 -1.31 -8.72
N PHE A 213 -4.07 -1.99 -9.59
CA PHE A 213 -3.51 -2.82 -10.67
C PHE A 213 -3.24 -2.03 -11.96
N ASP A 214 -3.93 -0.92 -12.18
CA ASP A 214 -3.79 -0.04 -13.34
C ASP A 214 -2.68 1.01 -13.15
N ASN A 215 -2.65 2.05 -13.99
CA ASN A 215 -1.69 3.16 -13.89
C ASN A 215 -2.22 4.37 -13.11
N SER A 216 -3.42 4.32 -12.53
CA SER A 216 -4.09 5.48 -11.89
C SER A 216 -3.22 6.15 -10.81
N LEU A 217 -2.50 5.36 -9.99
CA LEU A 217 -1.58 5.90 -8.98
C LEU A 217 -0.40 6.67 -9.59
N ALA A 218 0.19 6.14 -10.67
CA ALA A 218 1.30 6.78 -11.37
C ALA A 218 0.83 8.02 -12.16
N ASP A 219 -0.36 7.95 -12.77
CA ASP A 219 -0.99 9.07 -13.50
C ASP A 219 -1.36 10.22 -12.57
N TYR A 220 -1.88 9.91 -11.39
CA TYR A 220 -2.22 10.89 -10.37
C TYR A 220 -0.98 11.55 -9.77
N PHE A 221 0.04 10.76 -9.43
CA PHE A 221 1.35 11.28 -9.00
C PHE A 221 1.99 12.15 -10.10
N GLN A 222 1.89 11.75 -11.37
CA GLN A 222 2.33 12.57 -12.51
C GLN A 222 1.60 13.90 -12.59
N PHE A 223 0.27 13.89 -12.45
CA PHE A 223 -0.56 15.08 -12.57
C PHE A 223 -0.28 16.08 -11.45
N PHE A 224 -0.17 15.60 -10.20
CA PHE A 224 0.23 16.41 -9.06
C PHE A 224 1.63 17.02 -9.25
N TYR A 225 2.63 16.19 -9.59
CA TYR A 225 4.01 16.65 -9.81
C TYR A 225 4.08 17.71 -10.92
N LYS A 226 3.34 17.55 -12.02
CA LYS A 226 3.32 18.52 -13.13
C LYS A 226 2.70 19.86 -12.73
N LYS A 227 1.58 19.88 -11.99
CA LYS A 227 0.89 21.11 -11.57
C LYS A 227 1.64 21.87 -10.47
N HIS A 228 2.21 21.15 -9.50
CA HIS A 228 2.80 21.75 -8.30
C HIS A 228 4.34 21.79 -8.28
N LYS A 229 5.02 21.09 -9.21
CA LYS A 229 6.49 20.94 -9.24
C LYS A 229 7.05 20.44 -7.90
N CYS A 230 6.34 19.48 -7.32
CA CYS A 230 6.43 19.13 -5.91
C CYS A 230 6.67 17.62 -5.76
N SER A 231 7.76 17.23 -5.11
CA SER A 231 8.17 15.82 -4.96
C SER A 231 7.41 15.06 -3.85
N TYR A 232 6.42 15.69 -3.22
CA TYR A 232 5.67 15.12 -2.10
C TYR A 232 4.17 15.21 -2.34
N MET A 233 3.48 14.07 -2.28
CA MET A 233 2.03 13.98 -2.39
C MET A 233 1.38 13.98 -1.00
N PRO A 234 0.55 14.97 -0.65
CA PRO A 234 -0.23 14.95 0.58
C PRO A 234 -1.25 13.80 0.60
N ALA A 235 -1.46 13.17 1.74
CA ALA A 235 -2.46 12.12 1.90
C ALA A 235 -3.05 12.12 3.32
N TYR A 236 -4.27 11.59 3.45
CA TYR A 236 -4.94 11.36 4.72
C TYR A 236 -4.83 9.88 5.09
N LEU A 237 -4.08 9.58 6.15
CA LEU A 237 -3.99 8.26 6.75
C LEU A 237 -4.97 8.19 7.93
N THR A 238 -5.97 7.32 7.82
CA THR A 238 -6.92 7.06 8.90
C THR A 238 -6.47 5.84 9.68
N ILE A 239 -6.19 6.02 10.97
CA ILE A 239 -5.92 4.93 11.91
C ILE A 239 -7.00 4.88 12.98
N LYS A 240 -7.25 3.70 13.51
CA LYS A 240 -8.15 3.48 14.65
C LYS A 240 -7.34 3.27 15.91
N ASP A 241 -7.61 4.07 16.94
CA ASP A 241 -7.15 3.85 18.31
C ASP A 241 -7.93 2.66 18.91
N LYS A 242 -7.18 1.64 19.36
CA LYS A 242 -7.73 0.39 19.92
C LYS A 242 -8.24 0.56 21.36
N GLN A 243 -7.75 1.55 22.10
CA GLN A 243 -8.18 1.85 23.48
C GLN A 243 -9.46 2.69 23.50
N THR A 244 -9.51 3.75 22.68
CA THR A 244 -10.65 4.67 22.64
C THR A 244 -11.70 4.29 21.59
N ASN A 245 -11.39 3.35 20.69
CA ASN A 245 -12.23 2.92 19.57
C ASN A 245 -12.59 4.08 18.61
N LYS A 246 -11.77 5.15 18.58
CA LYS A 246 -11.94 6.32 17.72
C LYS A 246 -11.01 6.27 16.52
N ASP A 247 -11.48 6.79 15.40
CA ASP A 247 -10.64 7.02 14.23
C ASP A 247 -9.92 8.38 14.35
N ILE A 248 -8.63 8.38 14.02
CA ILE A 248 -7.73 9.53 13.99
C ILE A 248 -7.22 9.67 12.56
N ILE A 249 -7.30 10.88 12.00
CA ILE A 249 -6.88 11.17 10.63
C ILE A 249 -5.62 12.02 10.69
N TYR A 250 -4.53 11.53 10.10
CA TYR A 250 -3.26 12.24 9.96
C TYR A 250 -3.09 12.74 8.52
N GLU A 251 -2.75 14.01 8.37
CA GLU A 251 -2.25 14.56 7.11
C GLU A 251 -0.75 14.23 7.00
N ILE A 252 -0.43 13.28 6.11
CA ILE A 252 0.92 12.79 5.84
C ILE A 252 1.41 13.26 4.46
N ILE A 253 2.73 13.18 4.21
CA ILE A 253 3.31 13.32 2.87
C ILE A 253 3.95 12.01 2.38
N LEU A 254 3.81 11.74 1.09
CA LEU A 254 4.34 10.57 0.39
C LEU A 254 5.38 11.01 -0.66
N ASN A 255 6.60 10.45 -0.64
CA ASN A 255 7.69 10.86 -1.53
C ASN A 255 7.55 10.28 -2.95
N LEU A 256 7.21 11.16 -3.90
CA LEU A 256 7.04 10.83 -5.32
C LEU A 256 8.36 10.48 -6.04
N LYS A 257 9.47 11.08 -5.59
CA LYS A 257 10.81 10.79 -6.13
C LYS A 257 11.21 9.36 -5.80
N THR A 258 10.96 8.88 -4.58
CA THR A 258 11.21 7.49 -4.18
C THR A 258 10.37 6.51 -5.00
N PHE A 259 9.10 6.82 -5.29
CA PHE A 259 8.27 5.98 -6.18
C PHE A 259 8.88 5.88 -7.58
N ASN A 260 9.19 7.01 -8.21
CA ASN A 260 9.73 7.04 -9.58
C ASN A 260 11.12 6.38 -9.66
N ASN A 261 12.01 6.64 -8.70
CA ASN A 261 13.33 6.04 -8.65
C ASN A 261 13.29 4.53 -8.37
N THR A 262 12.33 4.05 -7.58
CA THR A 262 12.13 2.59 -7.41
C THR A 262 11.77 1.94 -8.75
N ILE A 263 10.92 2.58 -9.58
CA ILE A 263 10.61 2.08 -10.93
C ILE A 263 11.84 2.11 -11.85
N LYS A 264 12.69 3.14 -11.78
CA LYS A 264 13.97 3.17 -12.54
C LYS A 264 14.84 1.95 -12.23
N LEU A 265 15.12 1.72 -10.95
CA LEU A 265 15.94 0.59 -10.51
C LEU A 265 15.33 -0.78 -10.90
N ILE A 266 14.00 -0.88 -10.92
CA ILE A 266 13.32 -2.07 -11.43
C ILE A 266 13.60 -2.25 -12.94
N PHE A 267 13.53 -1.19 -13.76
CA PHE A 267 13.86 -1.29 -15.19
C PHE A 267 15.35 -1.53 -15.46
N ASP A 268 16.25 -0.93 -14.68
CA ASP A 268 17.70 -1.14 -14.82
C ASP A 268 18.07 -2.60 -14.57
N LYS A 269 17.38 -3.26 -13.63
CA LYS A 269 17.55 -4.69 -13.34
C LYS A 269 16.75 -5.61 -14.26
N TYR A 270 15.56 -5.18 -14.69
CA TYR A 270 14.62 -5.95 -15.51
C TYR A 270 14.28 -5.18 -16.81
N PRO A 271 15.22 -5.04 -17.75
CA PRO A 271 15.06 -4.19 -18.94
C PRO A 271 13.95 -4.65 -19.89
N ASN A 272 13.57 -5.93 -19.83
CA ASN A 272 12.48 -6.52 -20.62
C ASN A 272 11.09 -6.38 -19.96
N LEU A 273 11.00 -5.79 -18.75
CA LEU A 273 9.73 -5.56 -18.09
C LEU A 273 8.90 -4.52 -18.87
N SER A 274 7.58 -4.68 -18.89
CA SER A 274 6.72 -3.76 -19.65
C SER A 274 6.77 -2.32 -19.11
N LYS A 275 7.12 -1.40 -20.00
CA LYS A 275 7.07 0.06 -19.76
C LYS A 275 5.65 0.61 -19.73
N ASP A 276 4.69 -0.11 -20.30
CA ASP A 276 3.26 0.25 -20.25
C ASP A 276 2.64 -0.16 -18.92
N LYS A 277 3.12 -1.25 -18.31
CA LYS A 277 2.67 -1.74 -16.99
C LYS A 277 3.30 -0.97 -15.82
N LEU A 278 4.50 -0.38 -15.97
CA LEU A 278 5.14 0.49 -14.98
C LEU A 278 5.52 1.86 -15.57
N LYS A 279 4.63 2.84 -15.40
CA LYS A 279 4.82 4.19 -15.93
C LYS A 279 5.74 5.04 -15.05
N LEU A 280 6.90 5.44 -15.59
CA LEU A 280 7.70 6.56 -15.08
C LEU A 280 6.99 7.90 -15.32
N PHE A 281 7.15 8.85 -14.41
CA PHE A 281 6.47 10.15 -14.51
C PHE A 281 7.30 11.41 -14.28
N ILE A 282 8.50 11.31 -13.68
CA ILE A 282 9.40 12.46 -13.45
C ILE A 282 10.33 12.71 -14.66
N ASP A 283 10.49 11.72 -15.54
CA ASP A 283 11.44 11.75 -16.67
C ASP A 283 10.80 12.16 -18.02
N LYS A 284 9.86 13.13 -17.99
CA LYS A 284 9.22 13.75 -19.17
C LYS A 284 8.92 15.24 -18.96
#